data_AF-A0AAV1V5J2-F1
#
_entry.id   AF-A0AAV1V5J2-F1
#
_cell.length_a   1.000
_cell.length_b   1.000
_cell.length_c   1.000
_cell.angle_alpha   90.00
_cell.angle_beta   90.00
_cell.angle_gamma   90.00
#
_symmetry.space_group_name_H-M   'P 1'
#
loop_
_entity.id
_entity.type
_entity.pdbx_description
1 polymer ?
#
loop_
_entity_poly.entity_id
_entity_poly.type
_entity_poly.pdbx_seq_one_letter_code
_entity_poly.pdbx_strand_id
1 'polypeptide(L)'
;MFQEYTSPDKLRFQEMPGDMTTAELRFYVKQSRERAKGFGVLTGEGVYHGDFVFGLSSTMENVTTGTGLLAYPSKPEKPSDGRGSWTPPISMAVTQYHVVLLFARHIQVVSKLSGVVVMEESFDARVGNVNGIVVDDTFNTVWIHSSRRILEVVIVDEDRDVWKLFLSKAVMGNGDDRDFEQALAVCRNGWERQRVLTAQADKLFDKGKFDRAAVMYAKTTRSFEEVALKFLEIESRDSLLLFLLQKLIGLGSDEKTQQTVLCSWIVELFLDKFNVLKGSVQDVDAHANLLFEFKQFLQDQKSHLDPATTFNLILSHGRPDELVFYATLIEDYGKVITYHVDRGEYGAAIELLRSVETSNVEELWYKYSPELIIHKPKEVYEAWLEAATLNPTRLIPSIVRHVHQKSDAGAESASTTTKKSLRFGYGHSVSEVCHQAGQPRSDDPQLPVISAGQAP
;
A
#
# COMPACT_ATOMS: atom_id res chain seq x y z
N MET A 1 25.55 39.95 25.71
CA MET A 1 24.94 38.64 25.37
C MET A 1 24.59 37.83 26.62
N PHE A 2 25.42 37.79 27.67
CA PHE A 2 25.08 37.02 28.89
C PHE A 2 24.17 37.73 29.92
N GLN A 3 23.92 39.04 29.77
CA GLN A 3 23.08 39.82 30.71
C GLN A 3 21.64 39.33 30.82
N GLU A 4 21.11 38.65 29.78
CA GLU A 4 19.76 38.08 29.82
C GLU A 4 19.65 36.88 30.76
N TYR A 5 20.76 36.17 31.03
CA TYR A 5 20.81 35.01 31.93
C TYR A 5 20.99 35.37 33.41
N THR A 6 21.26 36.65 33.71
CA THR A 6 21.40 37.17 35.08
C THR A 6 20.14 37.85 35.60
N SER A 7 19.10 37.98 34.77
CA SER A 7 17.81 38.56 35.18
C SER A 7 17.03 37.53 36.00
N PRO A 8 16.69 37.83 37.28
CA PRO A 8 15.98 36.90 38.15
C PRO A 8 14.59 36.52 37.61
N ASP A 9 13.95 37.41 36.85
CA ASP A 9 12.62 37.20 36.27
C ASP A 9 12.62 36.17 35.12
N LYS A 10 13.79 35.80 34.61
CA LYS A 10 13.98 34.80 33.55
C LYS A 10 14.61 33.50 34.04
N LEU A 11 14.98 33.41 35.33
CA LEU A 11 15.52 32.18 35.91
C LEU A 11 14.40 31.16 36.10
N ARG A 12 14.56 30.01 35.46
CA ARG A 12 13.71 28.84 35.70
C ARG A 12 14.45 27.84 36.56
N PHE A 13 13.80 27.39 37.62
CA PHE A 13 14.32 26.39 38.53
C PHE A 13 13.53 25.11 38.34
N GLN A 14 14.23 23.99 38.27
CA GLN A 14 13.65 22.66 38.37
C GLN A 14 14.20 22.05 39.64
N GLU A 15 13.34 21.89 40.64
CA GLU A 15 13.70 21.26 41.89
C GLU A 15 13.78 19.75 41.69
N MET A 16 14.88 19.15 42.14
CA MET A 16 15.13 17.72 42.04
C MET A 16 15.30 17.17 43.46
N PRO A 17 14.55 16.12 43.84
CA PRO A 17 14.66 15.53 45.17
C PRO A 17 16.03 14.87 45.40
N GLY A 18 16.53 14.95 46.64
CA GLY A 18 17.67 14.15 47.08
C GLY A 18 18.57 14.82 48.12
N ASP A 19 19.13 14.01 49.02
CA ASP A 19 20.03 14.43 50.10
C ASP A 19 21.52 14.23 49.73
N MET A 20 21.91 14.53 48.49
CA MET A 20 23.32 14.44 48.07
C MET A 20 24.06 15.75 48.37
N THR A 21 25.25 15.62 48.96
CA THR A 21 26.11 16.78 49.28
C THR A 21 26.70 17.46 48.04
N THR A 22 26.78 16.74 46.92
CA THR A 22 27.36 17.23 45.66
C THR A 22 26.58 16.68 44.48
N ALA A 23 26.11 17.57 43.60
CA ALA A 23 25.58 17.21 42.29
C ALA A 23 26.70 17.31 41.25
N GLU A 24 26.80 16.31 40.36
CA GLU A 24 27.80 16.28 39.31
C GLU A 24 27.11 16.42 37.94
N LEU A 25 27.57 17.36 37.11
CA LEU A 25 27.09 17.54 35.74
C LEU A 25 28.12 16.99 34.76
N ARG A 26 27.68 16.11 33.85
CA ARG A 26 28.51 15.52 32.79
C ARG A 26 27.84 15.69 31.44
N PHE A 27 28.66 15.80 30.40
CA PHE A 27 28.22 16.01 29.03
C PHE A 27 28.64 14.83 28.16
N TYR A 28 27.89 14.63 27.08
CA TYR A 28 28.23 13.70 26.02
C TYR A 28 28.52 14.47 24.73
N VAL A 29 29.67 14.22 24.11
CA VAL A 29 30.09 14.78 22.83
C VAL A 29 30.36 13.64 21.86
N LYS A 30 29.77 13.69 20.64
CA LYS A 30 29.91 12.58 19.67
C LYS A 30 31.24 12.61 18.92
N GLN A 31 31.75 13.79 18.60
CA GLN A 31 33.03 13.98 17.91
C GLN A 31 33.81 15.11 18.56
N SER A 32 35.14 14.99 18.59
CA SER A 32 36.01 16.03 19.15
C SER A 32 35.68 17.40 18.54
N ARG A 33 35.53 18.41 19.41
CA ARG A 33 35.17 19.81 19.08
C ARG A 33 33.73 20.06 18.61
N GLU A 34 32.86 19.06 18.61
CA GLU A 34 31.42 19.31 18.48
C GLU A 34 30.81 19.89 19.77
N ARG A 35 29.61 20.47 19.66
CA ARG A 35 28.82 20.83 20.83
C ARG A 35 28.34 19.56 21.55
N ALA A 36 28.20 19.64 22.88
CA ALA A 36 27.60 18.58 23.67
C ALA A 36 26.21 18.22 23.11
N LYS A 37 25.96 16.95 22.86
CA LYS A 37 24.67 16.45 22.34
C LYS A 37 23.74 16.01 23.44
N GLY A 38 24.26 15.69 24.62
CA GLY A 38 23.45 15.35 25.78
C GLY A 38 24.18 15.64 27.07
N PHE A 39 23.44 15.48 28.16
CA PHE A 39 23.93 15.71 29.50
C PHE A 39 23.33 14.70 30.49
N GLY A 40 24.00 14.59 31.63
CA GLY A 40 23.49 13.92 32.82
C GLY A 40 23.85 14.73 34.04
N VAL A 41 22.95 14.79 35.02
CA VAL A 41 23.14 15.39 36.34
C VAL A 41 22.92 14.31 37.38
N LEU A 42 23.95 14.03 38.18
CA LEU A 42 23.89 13.08 39.28
C LEU A 42 23.12 13.74 40.44
N THR A 43 21.99 13.14 40.83
CA THR A 43 21.11 13.64 41.90
C THR A 43 20.85 12.52 42.93
N GLY A 44 20.25 12.83 44.08
CA GLY A 44 20.02 11.83 45.13
C GLY A 44 19.01 10.73 44.80
N GLU A 45 18.05 11.01 43.91
CA GLU A 45 17.06 10.04 43.46
C GLU A 45 17.45 9.31 42.17
N GLY A 46 18.42 9.84 41.41
CA GLY A 46 18.83 9.24 40.15
C GLY A 46 19.72 10.13 39.30
N VAL A 47 19.88 9.78 38.03
CA VAL A 47 20.54 10.63 37.04
C VAL A 47 19.50 11.35 36.21
N TYR A 48 19.44 12.67 36.32
CA TYR A 48 18.62 13.48 35.43
C TYR A 48 19.38 13.67 34.12
N HIS A 49 18.84 13.17 33.01
CA HIS A 49 19.50 13.23 31.72
C HIS A 49 18.60 13.85 30.65
N GLY A 50 19.21 14.27 29.56
CA GLY A 50 18.51 14.79 28.38
C GLY A 50 19.47 15.06 27.23
N ASP A 51 18.90 15.40 26.09
CA ASP A 51 19.64 15.76 24.88
C ASP A 51 19.51 17.26 24.60
N PHE A 52 20.55 17.83 23.99
CA PHE A 52 20.55 19.23 23.56
C PHE A 52 20.11 19.37 22.11
N VAL A 53 19.23 20.33 21.86
CA VAL A 53 18.78 20.71 20.52
C VAL A 53 19.19 22.15 20.26
N PHE A 54 20.17 22.34 19.38
CA PHE A 54 20.62 23.66 18.95
C PHE A 54 20.11 23.94 17.53
N GLY A 55 19.26 24.94 17.38
CA GLY A 55 18.69 25.34 16.10
C GLY A 55 18.43 26.84 16.04
N LEU A 56 18.11 27.37 14.86
CA LEU A 56 17.85 28.81 14.69
C LEU A 56 16.68 29.34 15.53
N SER A 57 15.78 28.45 15.96
CA SER A 57 14.61 28.74 16.81
C SER A 57 14.76 28.20 18.25
N SER A 58 15.97 27.78 18.67
CA SER A 58 16.17 27.30 20.04
C SER A 58 16.14 28.47 21.03
N THR A 59 15.17 28.46 21.93
CA THR A 59 15.07 29.32 23.12
C THR A 59 15.52 28.55 24.36
N MET A 60 15.66 29.20 25.51
CA MET A 60 15.98 28.50 26.77
C MET A 60 14.94 27.43 27.13
N GLU A 61 13.72 27.52 26.61
CA GLU A 61 12.62 26.61 26.96
C GLU A 61 12.63 25.30 26.17
N ASN A 62 13.28 25.26 25.01
CA ASN A 62 13.29 24.10 24.12
C ASN A 62 14.70 23.60 23.79
N VAL A 63 15.72 24.12 24.48
CA VAL A 63 17.13 23.73 24.27
C VAL A 63 17.42 22.30 24.74
N THR A 64 16.62 21.77 25.68
CA THR A 64 16.71 20.38 26.13
C THR A 64 15.49 19.57 25.72
N THR A 65 15.70 18.36 25.22
CA THR A 65 14.64 17.41 24.87
C THR A 65 14.93 16.03 25.46
N GLY A 66 13.92 15.17 25.49
CA GLY A 66 14.07 13.81 26.01
C GLY A 66 14.50 13.76 27.47
N THR A 67 14.11 14.77 28.26
CA THR A 67 14.53 14.87 29.66
C THR A 67 13.81 13.82 30.52
N GLY A 68 14.55 13.21 31.45
CA GLY A 68 14.03 12.16 32.31
C GLY A 68 14.92 11.93 33.52
N LEU A 69 14.31 11.42 34.60
CA LEU A 69 15.04 10.98 35.79
C LEU A 69 15.23 9.47 35.74
N LEU A 70 16.47 9.05 35.58
CA LEU A 70 16.87 7.66 35.62
C LEU A 70 17.10 7.25 37.08
N ALA A 71 16.11 6.59 37.70
CA ALA A 71 16.22 6.11 39.07
C ALA A 71 17.36 5.11 39.22
N TYR A 72 18.01 5.09 40.39
CA TYR A 72 19.06 4.12 40.67
C TYR A 72 18.47 2.71 40.83
N PRO A 73 18.84 1.72 39.99
CA PRO A 73 18.21 0.41 39.99
C PRO A 73 18.39 -0.36 41.32
N SER A 74 19.49 -0.09 42.02
CA SER A 74 19.85 -0.78 43.28
C SER A 74 19.41 -0.04 44.55
N LYS A 75 18.73 1.11 44.43
CA LYS A 75 18.26 1.88 45.59
C LYS A 75 16.94 1.28 46.11
N PRO A 76 16.85 0.87 47.38
CA PRO A 76 15.60 0.34 47.93
C PRO A 76 14.54 1.45 48.02
N GLU A 77 13.31 1.18 47.55
CA GLU A 77 12.19 2.13 47.53
C GLU A 77 11.74 2.58 48.94
N LYS A 78 12.06 1.79 49.96
CA LYS A 78 11.85 2.13 51.37
C LYS A 78 13.17 2.02 52.10
N PRO A 79 13.54 2.97 52.98
CA PRO A 79 14.68 2.80 53.86
C PRO A 79 14.41 1.57 54.73
N SER A 80 15.10 0.47 54.46
CA SER A 80 14.98 -0.74 55.27
C SER A 80 15.68 -0.51 56.60
N ASP A 81 14.95 -0.68 57.70
CA ASP A 81 15.52 -0.77 59.05
C ASP A 81 16.47 -1.98 59.12
N GLY A 82 17.76 -1.75 58.92
CA GLY A 82 18.81 -2.62 59.47
C GLY A 82 19.55 -3.59 58.54
N ARG A 83 19.47 -3.53 57.21
CA ARG A 83 20.40 -4.28 56.33
C ARG A 83 20.98 -3.42 55.20
N GLY A 84 22.18 -2.90 55.46
CA GLY A 84 23.05 -2.27 54.47
C GLY A 84 22.53 -0.92 53.97
N SER A 85 23.15 0.19 54.42
CA SER A 85 22.91 1.49 53.81
C SER A 85 23.31 1.44 52.35
N TRP A 86 22.36 1.54 51.42
CA TRP A 86 22.67 1.77 50.02
C TRP A 86 23.50 3.05 49.91
N THR A 87 24.58 3.00 49.14
CA THR A 87 25.47 4.14 48.92
C THR A 87 25.27 4.67 47.51
N PRO A 88 25.12 6.00 47.33
CA PRO A 88 24.98 6.59 46.01
C PRO A 88 26.25 6.40 45.17
N PRO A 89 26.15 6.54 43.83
CA PRO A 89 27.33 6.58 42.98
C PRO A 89 28.27 7.71 43.37
N ILE A 90 29.57 7.46 43.26
CA ILE A 90 30.65 8.44 43.49
C ILE A 90 30.70 9.43 42.34
N SER A 91 30.55 8.93 41.11
CA SER A 91 30.63 9.74 39.89
C SER A 91 29.96 9.02 38.72
N MET A 92 29.84 9.69 37.57
CA MET A 92 29.24 9.10 36.37
C MET A 92 29.94 9.55 35.08
N ALA A 93 29.74 8.77 34.02
CA ALA A 93 29.99 9.17 32.64
C ALA A 93 28.71 9.00 31.81
N VAL A 94 28.52 9.87 30.82
CA VAL A 94 27.31 9.87 29.96
C VAL A 94 27.75 9.58 28.54
N THR A 95 27.10 8.58 27.92
CA THR A 95 27.33 8.19 26.53
C THR A 95 26.10 8.53 25.69
N GLN A 96 26.07 8.07 24.43
CA GLN A 96 24.94 8.37 23.54
C GLN A 96 23.63 7.74 24.04
N TYR A 97 23.68 6.50 24.55
CA TYR A 97 22.51 5.71 24.93
C TYR A 97 22.56 5.19 26.38
N HIS A 98 23.68 5.36 27.09
CA HIS A 98 23.87 4.84 28.44
C HIS A 98 24.39 5.89 29.42
N VAL A 99 24.26 5.56 30.70
CA VAL A 99 24.94 6.22 31.80
C VAL A 99 25.77 5.17 32.51
N VAL A 100 27.05 5.47 32.70
CA VAL A 100 27.99 4.64 33.44
C VAL A 100 28.09 5.20 34.85
N LEU A 101 27.58 4.46 35.83
CA LEU A 101 27.59 4.81 37.23
C LEU A 101 28.77 4.15 37.92
N LEU A 102 29.58 4.95 38.60
CA LEU A 102 30.72 4.47 39.37
C LEU A 102 30.35 4.39 40.85
N PHE A 103 30.39 3.20 41.42
CA PHE A 103 30.25 2.97 42.86
C PHE A 103 31.60 2.64 43.49
N ALA A 104 31.67 2.65 44.83
CA ALA A 104 32.91 2.37 45.56
C ALA A 104 33.51 0.99 45.27
N ARG A 105 32.68 0.01 44.89
CA ARG A 105 33.09 -1.40 44.73
C ARG A 105 32.79 -2.00 43.36
N HIS A 106 32.05 -1.29 42.51
CA HIS A 106 31.63 -1.79 41.21
C HIS A 106 31.30 -0.63 40.27
N ILE A 107 31.15 -0.95 38.99
CA ILE A 107 30.61 -0.08 37.96
C ILE A 107 29.28 -0.67 37.47
N GLN A 108 28.33 0.19 37.15
CA GLN A 108 27.03 -0.20 36.62
C GLN A 108 26.71 0.63 35.37
N VAL A 109 26.28 -0.01 34.28
CA VAL A 109 25.91 0.65 33.04
C VAL A 109 24.40 0.53 32.86
N VAL A 110 23.73 1.67 32.78
CA VAL A 110 22.27 1.76 32.70
C VAL A 110 21.86 2.40 31.38
N SER A 111 20.88 1.82 30.69
CA SER A 111 20.33 2.36 29.45
C SER A 111 19.46 3.59 29.72
N LYS A 112 19.74 4.72 29.04
CA LYS A 112 18.91 5.93 29.08
C LYS A 112 17.51 5.73 28.47
N LEU A 113 17.37 4.75 27.58
CA LEU A 113 16.13 4.49 26.84
C LEU A 113 15.16 3.60 27.62
N SER A 114 15.67 2.61 28.36
CA SER A 114 14.85 1.60 29.04
C SER A 114 14.92 1.64 30.56
N GLY A 115 15.92 2.30 31.14
CA GLY A 115 16.16 2.28 32.58
C GLY A 115 16.81 1.01 33.11
N VAL A 116 17.09 0.03 32.24
CA VAL A 116 17.61 -1.29 32.64
C VAL A 116 19.13 -1.28 32.76
N VAL A 117 19.64 -2.01 33.74
CA VAL A 117 21.07 -2.31 33.91
C VAL A 117 21.51 -3.27 32.80
N VAL A 118 22.39 -2.80 31.92
CA VAL A 118 22.93 -3.60 30.81
C VAL A 118 24.19 -4.35 31.23
N MET A 119 24.95 -3.79 32.18
CA MET A 119 26.18 -4.39 32.69
C MET A 119 26.42 -3.96 34.14
N GLU A 120 26.96 -4.87 34.94
CA GLU A 120 27.46 -4.58 36.29
C GLU A 120 28.74 -5.39 36.51
N GLU A 121 29.82 -4.72 36.92
CA GLU A 121 31.12 -5.36 37.13
C GLU A 121 31.76 -4.87 38.43
N SER A 122 32.18 -5.81 39.28
CA SER A 122 32.84 -5.49 40.56
C SER A 122 34.34 -5.29 40.40
N PHE A 123 34.91 -4.34 41.13
CA PHE A 123 36.35 -4.10 41.15
C PHE A 123 37.09 -5.15 41.98
N ASP A 124 38.25 -5.56 41.47
CA ASP A 124 39.22 -6.37 42.22
C ASP A 124 39.86 -5.55 43.35
N ALA A 125 40.22 -6.20 44.46
CA ALA A 125 40.99 -5.60 45.56
C ALA A 125 42.29 -4.90 45.12
N ARG A 126 42.87 -5.31 43.98
CA ARG A 126 44.06 -4.70 43.36
C ARG A 126 43.84 -3.28 42.84
N VAL A 127 42.59 -2.87 42.59
CA VAL A 127 42.23 -1.51 42.15
C VAL A 127 42.37 -0.52 43.30
N GLY A 128 42.10 -0.96 44.54
CA GLY A 128 42.05 -0.08 45.71
C GLY A 128 40.81 0.82 45.70
N ASN A 129 40.85 1.92 46.45
CA ASN A 129 39.73 2.86 46.52
C ASN A 129 39.60 3.62 45.21
N VAL A 130 38.41 3.60 44.61
CA VAL A 130 38.12 4.33 43.38
C VAL A 130 37.68 5.76 43.72
N ASN A 131 38.21 6.73 42.99
CA ASN A 131 38.01 8.15 43.30
C ASN A 131 37.06 8.84 42.31
N GLY A 132 37.04 8.43 41.04
CA GLY A 132 36.14 9.01 40.06
C GLY A 132 36.30 8.44 38.64
N ILE A 133 35.40 8.88 37.77
CA ILE A 133 35.38 8.55 36.34
C ILE A 133 35.55 9.84 35.53
N VAL A 134 36.26 9.78 34.41
CA VAL A 134 36.56 10.92 33.54
C VAL A 134 36.37 10.48 32.09
N VAL A 135 35.79 11.37 31.28
CA VAL A 135 35.63 11.20 29.84
C VAL A 135 36.69 12.04 29.14
N ASP A 136 37.42 11.44 28.22
CA ASP A 136 38.28 12.15 27.27
C ASP A 136 37.48 12.43 26.00
N ASP A 137 37.00 13.67 25.84
CA ASP A 137 36.20 14.10 24.69
C ASP A 137 37.00 14.13 23.36
N THR A 138 38.33 14.06 23.42
CA THR A 138 39.19 14.07 22.21
C THR A 138 39.17 12.70 21.55
N PHE A 139 39.33 11.64 22.34
CA PHE A 139 39.35 10.26 21.86
C PHE A 139 38.04 9.51 22.13
N ASN A 140 37.08 10.15 22.80
CA ASN A 140 35.83 9.56 23.25
C ASN A 140 36.05 8.28 24.07
N THR A 141 37.03 8.32 24.98
CA THR A 141 37.38 7.20 25.88
C THR A 141 36.99 7.53 27.32
N VAL A 142 36.67 6.50 28.09
CA VAL A 142 36.20 6.66 29.48
C VAL A 142 37.19 5.99 30.42
N TRP A 143 37.61 6.72 31.45
CA TRP A 143 38.68 6.31 32.35
C TRP A 143 38.24 6.39 33.80
N ILE A 144 38.57 5.36 34.57
CA ILE A 144 38.38 5.31 36.01
C ILE A 144 39.75 5.46 36.66
N HIS A 145 39.85 6.40 37.59
CA HIS A 145 41.06 6.59 38.39
C HIS A 145 40.81 6.18 39.84
N SER A 146 41.75 5.41 40.37
CA SER A 146 41.73 4.89 41.73
C SER A 146 43.06 5.19 42.43
N SER A 147 43.12 4.88 43.72
CA SER A 147 44.33 5.02 44.54
C SER A 147 45.52 4.16 44.06
N ARG A 148 45.29 3.09 43.26
CA ARG A 148 46.36 2.17 42.84
C ARG A 148 46.44 1.91 41.34
N ARG A 149 45.37 2.14 40.58
CA ARG A 149 45.28 1.84 39.13
C ARG A 149 44.47 2.88 38.36
N ILE A 150 44.76 2.98 37.07
CA ILE A 150 43.90 3.63 36.08
C ILE A 150 43.32 2.52 35.22
N LEU A 151 42.00 2.55 35.00
CA LEU A 151 41.26 1.55 34.22
C LEU A 151 40.56 2.26 33.06
N GLU A 152 40.62 1.66 31.88
CA GLU A 152 39.83 2.10 30.73
C GLU A 152 38.49 1.35 30.71
N VAL A 153 37.40 2.07 30.54
CA VAL A 153 36.07 1.50 30.27
C VAL A 153 35.87 1.48 28.76
N VAL A 154 36.12 0.33 28.15
CA VAL A 154 36.05 0.15 26.70
C VAL A 154 34.60 -0.03 26.26
N ILE A 155 34.07 0.93 25.50
CA ILE A 155 32.71 0.89 24.96
C ILE A 155 32.76 0.26 23.56
N VAL A 156 32.11 -0.89 23.40
CA VAL A 156 32.04 -1.61 22.11
C VAL A 156 30.58 -1.76 21.70
N ASP A 157 30.27 -1.35 20.46
CA ASP A 157 28.95 -1.56 19.84
C ASP A 157 27.74 -1.08 20.69
N GLU A 158 27.84 0.13 21.23
CA GLU A 158 26.82 0.72 22.11
C GLU A 158 25.40 0.70 21.52
N ASP A 159 25.28 0.92 20.21
CA ASP A 159 24.01 1.02 19.48
C ASP A 159 23.47 -0.31 18.92
N ARG A 160 24.15 -1.45 19.16
CA ARG A 160 23.79 -2.77 18.59
C ARG A 160 22.33 -3.17 18.80
N ASP A 161 21.81 -2.97 20.01
CA ASP A 161 20.46 -3.38 20.40
C ASP A 161 19.49 -2.19 20.53
N VAL A 162 19.94 -0.97 20.19
CA VAL A 162 19.16 0.26 20.34
C VAL A 162 17.92 0.26 19.44
N TRP A 163 18.01 -0.30 18.23
CA TRP A 163 16.85 -0.43 17.34
C TRP A 163 15.72 -1.28 17.95
N LYS A 164 16.06 -2.29 18.76
CA LYS A 164 15.05 -3.12 19.47
C LYS A 164 14.34 -2.32 20.54
N LEU A 165 15.06 -1.45 21.25
CA LEU A 165 14.48 -0.58 22.27
C LEU A 165 13.53 0.44 21.64
N PHE A 166 13.94 1.10 20.54
CA PHE A 166 13.05 2.00 19.81
C PHE A 166 11.86 1.27 19.19
N LEU A 167 12.06 0.07 18.66
CA LEU A 167 10.98 -0.76 18.15
C LEU A 167 9.99 -1.15 19.27
N SER A 168 10.49 -1.59 20.43
CA SER A 168 9.67 -1.93 21.58
C SER A 168 8.84 -0.72 22.03
N LYS A 169 9.46 0.47 22.08
CA LYS A 169 8.77 1.72 22.39
C LYS A 169 7.67 2.03 21.37
N ALA A 170 7.96 1.90 20.08
CA ALA A 170 6.99 2.14 19.01
C ALA A 170 5.80 1.18 19.08
N VAL A 171 6.05 -0.10 19.36
CA VAL A 171 5.01 -1.14 19.47
C VAL A 171 4.16 -0.96 20.73
N MET A 172 4.77 -0.63 21.88
CA MET A 172 4.06 -0.38 23.14
C MET A 172 3.29 0.93 23.12
N GLY A 173 3.79 1.93 22.42
CA GLY A 173 3.11 3.21 22.28
C GLY A 173 1.87 3.13 21.40
N ASN A 174 1.36 4.31 21.07
CA ASN A 174 0.27 4.44 20.11
C ASN A 174 0.66 4.00 18.70
N GLY A 175 1.92 3.62 18.44
CA GLY A 175 2.43 3.21 17.14
C GLY A 175 2.41 4.35 16.13
N ASP A 176 2.90 5.53 16.53
CA ASP A 176 3.10 6.65 15.63
C ASP A 176 4.18 6.30 14.61
N ASP A 177 4.00 6.76 13.37
CA ASP A 177 4.98 6.50 12.30
C ASP A 177 6.36 7.05 12.65
N ARG A 178 6.41 8.16 13.39
CA ARG A 178 7.64 8.78 13.87
C ARG A 178 8.48 7.86 14.75
N ASP A 179 7.84 7.04 15.59
CA ASP A 179 8.56 6.13 16.49
C ASP A 179 9.18 4.96 15.70
N PHE A 180 8.47 4.46 14.68
CA PHE A 180 9.03 3.45 13.77
C PHE A 180 10.13 4.02 12.86
N GLU A 181 9.99 5.27 12.41
CA GLU A 181 11.05 5.98 11.67
C GLU A 181 12.32 6.15 12.51
N GLN A 182 12.18 6.47 13.80
CA GLN A 182 13.30 6.54 14.72
C GLN A 182 14.00 5.18 14.86
N ALA A 183 13.24 4.08 14.95
CA ALA A 183 13.80 2.73 14.96
C ALA A 183 14.52 2.39 13.63
N LEU A 184 13.95 2.77 12.49
CA LEU A 184 14.57 2.57 11.16
C LEU A 184 15.85 3.39 10.97
N ALA A 185 15.95 4.56 11.59
CA ALA A 185 17.12 5.43 11.50
C ALA A 185 18.35 4.86 12.22
N VAL A 186 18.15 4.04 13.25
CA VAL A 186 19.24 3.39 14.02
C VAL A 186 19.56 1.96 13.55
N CYS A 187 18.81 1.41 12.59
CA CYS A 187 19.10 0.08 12.04
C CYS A 187 20.37 0.11 11.19
N ARG A 188 21.28 -0.84 11.43
CA ARG A 188 22.58 -0.96 10.75
C ARG A 188 22.53 -1.82 9.49
N ASN A 189 21.67 -2.84 9.47
CA ASN A 189 21.60 -3.81 8.38
C ASN A 189 20.18 -4.03 7.85
N GLY A 190 20.07 -4.69 6.69
CA GLY A 190 18.78 -4.97 6.06
C GLY A 190 17.87 -5.86 6.92
N TRP A 191 18.43 -6.79 7.68
CA TRP A 191 17.66 -7.71 8.53
C TRP A 191 16.93 -6.98 9.66
N GLU A 192 17.62 -6.06 10.35
CA GLU A 192 17.05 -5.20 11.40
C GLU A 192 15.93 -4.31 10.82
N ARG A 193 16.19 -3.68 9.66
CA ARG A 193 15.18 -2.87 8.96
C ARG A 193 13.94 -3.71 8.63
N GLN A 194 14.13 -4.94 8.17
CA GLN A 194 13.02 -5.84 7.86
C GLN A 194 12.19 -6.21 9.09
N ARG A 195 12.81 -6.43 10.25
CA ARG A 195 12.10 -6.64 11.52
C ARG A 195 11.25 -5.43 11.91
N VAL A 196 11.81 -4.21 11.80
CA VAL A 196 11.09 -2.97 12.13
C VAL A 196 9.92 -2.73 11.16
N LEU A 197 10.15 -2.87 9.84
CA LEU A 197 9.09 -2.71 8.82
C LEU A 197 7.96 -3.72 9.02
N THR A 198 8.30 -4.97 9.35
CA THR A 198 7.33 -6.02 9.63
C THR A 198 6.44 -5.65 10.81
N ALA A 199 7.05 -5.27 11.94
CA ALA A 199 6.32 -4.87 13.13
C ALA A 199 5.48 -3.60 12.92
N GLN A 200 5.94 -2.65 12.09
CA GLN A 200 5.15 -1.49 11.69
C GLN A 200 3.91 -1.90 10.89
N ALA A 201 4.07 -2.82 9.93
CA ALA A 201 2.97 -3.32 9.13
C ALA A 201 1.94 -4.08 9.98
N ASP A 202 2.39 -4.97 10.89
CA ASP A 202 1.50 -5.66 11.83
C ASP A 202 0.74 -4.67 12.72
N LYS A 203 1.42 -3.68 13.31
CA LYS A 203 0.77 -2.67 14.17
C LYS A 203 -0.25 -1.82 13.41
N LEU A 204 0.00 -1.49 12.13
CA LEU A 204 -0.97 -0.79 11.28
C LEU A 204 -2.19 -1.67 10.97
N PHE A 205 -1.95 -2.95 10.72
CA PHE A 205 -2.99 -3.94 10.47
C PHE A 205 -3.89 -4.14 11.70
N ASP A 206 -3.30 -4.29 12.89
CA ASP A 206 -4.03 -4.45 14.15
C ASP A 206 -4.92 -3.22 14.49
N LYS A 207 -4.54 -2.04 14.00
CA LYS A 207 -5.32 -0.80 14.15
C LYS A 207 -6.46 -0.67 13.13
N GLY A 208 -6.61 -1.61 12.20
CA GLY A 208 -7.56 -1.53 11.10
C GLY A 208 -7.16 -0.56 9.98
N LYS A 209 -5.91 -0.06 9.95
CA LYS A 209 -5.41 0.81 8.86
C LYS A 209 -4.89 -0.05 7.71
N PHE A 210 -5.77 -0.83 7.11
CA PHE A 210 -5.42 -1.89 6.16
C PHE A 210 -4.68 -1.40 4.92
N ASP A 211 -5.07 -0.26 4.34
CA ASP A 211 -4.40 0.28 3.14
C ASP A 211 -2.94 0.67 3.42
N ARG A 212 -2.73 1.32 4.57
CA ARG A 212 -1.37 1.68 5.01
C ARG A 212 -0.56 0.43 5.34
N ALA A 213 -1.18 -0.56 5.97
CA ALA A 213 -0.54 -1.84 6.23
C ALA A 213 -0.13 -2.55 4.92
N ALA A 214 -0.97 -2.53 3.89
CA ALA A 214 -0.71 -3.13 2.58
C ALA A 214 0.57 -2.57 1.93
N VAL A 215 0.70 -1.24 1.89
CA VAL A 215 1.90 -0.56 1.38
C VAL A 215 3.14 -0.93 2.17
N MET A 216 3.03 -1.10 3.49
CA MET A 216 4.16 -1.47 4.33
C MET A 216 4.53 -2.95 4.17
N TYR A 217 3.56 -3.86 4.18
CA TYR A 217 3.79 -5.29 3.94
C TYR A 217 4.44 -5.56 2.58
N ALA A 218 4.11 -4.78 1.54
CA ALA A 218 4.75 -4.90 0.24
C ALA A 218 6.28 -4.72 0.30
N LYS A 219 6.77 -3.88 1.22
CA LYS A 219 8.21 -3.62 1.46
C LYS A 219 8.88 -4.64 2.39
N THR A 220 8.10 -5.55 2.98
CA THR A 220 8.62 -6.59 3.87
C THR A 220 9.05 -7.85 3.12
N THR A 221 9.85 -8.65 3.81
CA THR A 221 10.30 -10.00 3.41
C THR A 221 9.35 -11.11 3.89
N ARG A 222 8.14 -10.77 4.38
CA ARG A 222 7.11 -11.79 4.66
C ARG A 222 6.69 -12.50 3.38
N SER A 223 6.27 -13.76 3.52
CA SER A 223 5.77 -14.52 2.39
C SER A 223 4.54 -13.85 1.80
N PHE A 224 4.42 -13.92 0.49
CA PHE A 224 3.32 -13.32 -0.24
C PHE A 224 1.98 -13.89 0.22
N GLU A 225 1.93 -15.21 0.39
CA GLU A 225 0.77 -15.98 0.78
C GLU A 225 0.27 -15.59 2.17
N GLU A 226 1.18 -15.44 3.14
CA GLU A 226 0.81 -15.03 4.50
C GLU A 226 0.11 -13.68 4.49
N VAL A 227 0.67 -12.70 3.77
CA VAL A 227 0.08 -11.35 3.71
C VAL A 227 -1.22 -11.35 2.92
N ALA A 228 -1.28 -12.06 1.80
CA ALA A 228 -2.49 -12.13 0.98
C ALA A 228 -3.64 -12.79 1.75
N LEU A 229 -3.38 -13.88 2.46
CA LEU A 229 -4.36 -14.56 3.32
C LEU A 229 -4.90 -13.64 4.41
N LYS A 230 -4.04 -12.86 5.08
CA LYS A 230 -4.48 -11.87 6.07
C LYS A 230 -5.51 -10.89 5.52
N PHE A 231 -5.32 -10.37 4.31
CA PHE A 231 -6.29 -9.44 3.71
C PHE A 231 -7.56 -10.14 3.23
N LEU A 232 -7.45 -11.38 2.74
CA LEU A 232 -8.61 -12.19 2.35
C LEU A 232 -9.50 -12.54 3.55
N GLU A 233 -8.91 -12.88 4.71
CA GLU A 233 -9.64 -13.22 5.94
C GLU A 233 -10.47 -12.05 6.50
N ILE A 234 -9.99 -10.81 6.31
CA ILE A 234 -10.72 -9.59 6.71
C ILE A 234 -11.69 -9.12 5.61
N GLU A 235 -11.72 -9.81 4.47
CA GLU A 235 -12.50 -9.45 3.29
C GLU A 235 -12.17 -8.04 2.74
N SER A 236 -11.00 -7.49 3.08
CA SER A 236 -10.54 -6.18 2.60
C SER A 236 -9.91 -6.29 1.22
N ARG A 237 -10.76 -6.38 0.19
CA ARG A 237 -10.34 -6.50 -1.22
C ARG A 237 -9.54 -5.28 -1.71
N ASP A 238 -9.90 -4.08 -1.26
CA ASP A 238 -9.22 -2.84 -1.64
C ASP A 238 -7.76 -2.79 -1.14
N SER A 239 -7.55 -3.18 0.11
CA SER A 239 -6.19 -3.23 0.67
C SER A 239 -5.37 -4.36 0.05
N LEU A 240 -6.00 -5.49 -0.29
CA LEU A 240 -5.35 -6.55 -1.06
C LEU A 240 -4.91 -6.06 -2.44
N LEU A 241 -5.79 -5.39 -3.18
CA LEU A 241 -5.46 -4.79 -4.48
C LEU A 241 -4.26 -3.85 -4.36
N LEU A 242 -4.25 -2.97 -3.34
CA LEU A 242 -3.13 -2.08 -3.08
C LEU A 242 -1.83 -2.83 -2.77
N PHE A 243 -1.89 -3.90 -1.98
CA PHE A 243 -0.74 -4.76 -1.71
C PHE A 243 -0.19 -5.41 -2.99
N LEU A 244 -1.06 -5.96 -3.84
CA LEU A 244 -0.66 -6.59 -5.10
C LEU A 244 -0.03 -5.58 -6.08
N LEU A 245 -0.62 -4.39 -6.21
CA LEU A 245 -0.06 -3.30 -7.02
C LEU A 245 1.34 -2.90 -6.54
N GLN A 246 1.54 -2.75 -5.23
CA GLN A 246 2.85 -2.43 -4.67
C GLN A 246 3.86 -3.56 -4.85
N LYS A 247 3.43 -4.83 -4.75
CA LYS A 247 4.29 -5.98 -5.04
C LYS A 247 4.67 -6.05 -6.51
N LEU A 248 3.76 -5.77 -7.43
CA LEU A 248 4.03 -5.75 -8.87
C LEU A 248 5.10 -4.72 -9.24
N ILE A 249 5.06 -3.52 -8.66
CA ILE A 249 6.08 -2.48 -8.85
C ILE A 249 7.46 -2.94 -8.36
N GLY A 250 7.50 -3.78 -7.33
CA GLY A 250 8.75 -4.28 -6.74
C GLY A 250 9.37 -5.48 -7.48
N LEU A 251 8.66 -6.11 -8.42
CA LEU A 251 9.18 -7.24 -9.18
C LEU A 251 10.15 -6.79 -10.29
N GLY A 252 11.20 -7.58 -10.49
CA GLY A 252 12.16 -7.36 -11.57
C GLY A 252 11.57 -7.69 -12.95
N SER A 253 12.18 -7.16 -14.01
CA SER A 253 11.79 -7.47 -15.41
C SER A 253 11.94 -8.95 -15.79
N ASP A 254 12.70 -9.71 -15.01
CA ASP A 254 12.99 -11.12 -15.26
C ASP A 254 11.89 -12.04 -14.71
N GLU A 255 11.03 -11.56 -13.82
CA GLU A 255 10.00 -12.34 -13.12
C GLU A 255 8.67 -12.40 -13.89
N LYS A 256 8.74 -12.60 -15.21
CA LYS A 256 7.59 -12.50 -16.13
C LYS A 256 6.40 -13.35 -15.71
N THR A 257 6.62 -14.59 -15.27
CA THR A 257 5.54 -15.48 -14.84
C THR A 257 4.82 -14.95 -13.60
N GLN A 258 5.56 -14.42 -12.63
CA GLN A 258 4.97 -13.85 -11.42
C GLN A 258 4.20 -12.57 -11.74
N GLN A 259 4.75 -11.73 -12.61
CA GLN A 259 4.06 -10.54 -13.10
C GLN A 259 2.74 -10.89 -13.80
N THR A 260 2.73 -11.89 -14.68
CA THR A 260 1.50 -12.33 -15.37
C THR A 260 0.45 -12.83 -14.39
N VAL A 261 0.82 -13.70 -13.45
CA VAL A 261 -0.12 -14.22 -12.45
C VAL A 261 -0.68 -13.10 -11.56
N LEU A 262 0.16 -12.17 -11.11
CA LEU A 262 -0.29 -11.01 -10.35
C LEU A 262 -1.19 -10.10 -11.18
N CYS A 263 -0.86 -9.85 -12.44
CA CYS A 263 -1.68 -9.02 -13.31
C CYS A 263 -3.07 -9.64 -13.53
N SER A 264 -3.16 -10.96 -13.76
CA SER A 264 -4.45 -11.65 -13.85
C SER A 264 -5.28 -11.51 -12.57
N TRP A 265 -4.65 -11.62 -11.40
CA TRP A 265 -5.35 -11.44 -10.13
C TRP A 265 -5.79 -9.98 -9.91
N ILE A 266 -4.94 -9.01 -10.24
CA ILE A 266 -5.27 -7.58 -10.16
C ILE A 266 -6.46 -7.24 -11.07
N VAL A 267 -6.50 -7.77 -12.30
CA VAL A 267 -7.65 -7.62 -13.21
C VAL A 267 -8.93 -8.14 -12.56
N GLU A 268 -8.89 -9.35 -11.99
CA GLU A 268 -10.05 -9.92 -11.28
C GLU A 268 -10.52 -9.01 -10.15
N LEU A 269 -9.61 -8.50 -9.32
CA LEU A 269 -9.97 -7.61 -8.21
C LEU A 269 -10.56 -6.27 -8.68
N PHE A 270 -10.08 -5.70 -9.79
CA PHE A 270 -10.70 -4.52 -10.40
C PHE A 270 -12.12 -4.83 -10.88
N LEU A 271 -12.31 -5.96 -11.56
CA LEU A 271 -13.61 -6.40 -12.08
C LEU A 271 -14.62 -6.69 -10.96
N ASP A 272 -14.17 -7.32 -9.87
CA ASP A 272 -14.95 -7.50 -8.65
C ASP A 272 -15.35 -6.16 -8.03
N LYS A 273 -14.44 -5.19 -7.98
CA LYS A 273 -14.72 -3.87 -7.40
C LYS A 273 -15.79 -3.10 -8.18
N PHE A 274 -15.84 -3.25 -9.51
CA PHE A 274 -16.94 -2.70 -10.32
C PHE A 274 -18.31 -3.27 -9.91
N ASN A 275 -18.38 -4.56 -9.54
CA ASN A 275 -19.64 -5.21 -9.16
C ASN A 275 -20.21 -4.71 -7.82
N VAL A 276 -19.38 -4.09 -6.97
CA VAL A 276 -19.79 -3.57 -5.66
C VAL A 276 -20.44 -2.18 -5.77
N LEU A 277 -20.07 -1.37 -6.77
CA LEU A 277 -20.60 -0.03 -6.99
C LEU A 277 -22.02 -0.10 -7.59
N LYS A 278 -23.06 0.03 -6.74
CA LYS A 278 -24.48 -0.19 -7.08
C LYS A 278 -25.25 1.12 -7.34
N GLY A 279 -24.74 1.95 -8.26
CA GLY A 279 -25.54 2.98 -8.94
C GLY A 279 -26.05 4.16 -8.10
N SER A 280 -25.47 4.43 -6.92
CA SER A 280 -25.68 5.69 -6.21
C SER A 280 -25.09 6.88 -6.97
N VAL A 281 -25.50 8.12 -6.67
CA VAL A 281 -24.92 9.32 -7.33
C VAL A 281 -23.42 9.46 -7.02
N GLN A 282 -22.99 9.09 -5.81
CA GLN A 282 -21.56 9.05 -5.44
C GLN A 282 -20.82 7.90 -6.15
N ASP A 283 -21.53 6.84 -6.53
CA ASP A 283 -20.96 5.71 -7.24
C ASP A 283 -20.60 6.08 -8.68
N VAL A 284 -21.21 7.10 -9.27
CA VAL A 284 -20.90 7.54 -10.65
C VAL A 284 -19.46 8.07 -10.75
N ASP A 285 -19.09 8.99 -9.85
CA ASP A 285 -17.74 9.56 -9.81
C ASP A 285 -16.71 8.50 -9.40
N ALA A 286 -17.02 7.67 -8.40
CA ALA A 286 -16.16 6.57 -7.98
C ALA A 286 -15.95 5.55 -9.10
N HIS A 287 -17.00 5.24 -9.87
CA HIS A 287 -16.95 4.34 -11.01
C HIS A 287 -16.08 4.91 -12.13
N ALA A 288 -16.21 6.20 -12.44
CA ALA A 288 -15.40 6.87 -13.45
C ALA A 288 -13.90 6.84 -13.08
N ASN A 289 -13.57 7.09 -11.81
CA ASN A 289 -12.19 7.01 -11.31
C ASN A 289 -11.65 5.58 -11.38
N LEU A 290 -12.44 4.59 -10.94
CA LEU A 290 -12.06 3.18 -11.01
C LEU A 290 -11.85 2.72 -12.46
N LEU A 291 -12.69 3.18 -13.38
CA LEU A 291 -12.55 2.92 -14.80
C LEU A 291 -11.28 3.51 -15.38
N PHE A 292 -10.93 4.73 -14.98
CA PHE A 292 -9.68 5.37 -15.37
C PHE A 292 -8.47 4.58 -14.85
N GLU A 293 -8.46 4.23 -13.56
CA GLU A 293 -7.39 3.43 -12.94
C GLU A 293 -7.24 2.06 -13.62
N PHE A 294 -8.35 1.37 -13.91
CA PHE A 294 -8.32 0.07 -14.58
C PHE A 294 -7.78 0.16 -16.00
N LYS A 295 -8.22 1.14 -16.79
CA LYS A 295 -7.71 1.35 -18.16
C LYS A 295 -6.22 1.71 -18.16
N GLN A 296 -5.79 2.56 -17.23
CA GLN A 296 -4.39 2.90 -17.05
C GLN A 296 -3.56 1.66 -16.70
N PHE A 297 -4.06 0.82 -15.79
CA PHE A 297 -3.41 -0.44 -15.43
C PHE A 297 -3.26 -1.39 -16.63
N LEU A 298 -4.31 -1.59 -17.42
CA LEU A 298 -4.24 -2.40 -18.63
C LEU A 298 -3.19 -1.87 -19.61
N GLN A 299 -3.15 -0.56 -19.81
CA GLN A 299 -2.19 0.12 -20.67
C GLN A 299 -0.74 -0.08 -20.20
N ASP A 300 -0.48 0.11 -18.92
CA ASP A 300 0.86 0.03 -18.34
C ASP A 300 1.37 -1.42 -18.28
N GLN A 301 0.48 -2.40 -18.09
CA GLN A 301 0.82 -3.82 -17.92
C GLN A 301 0.54 -4.68 -19.15
N LYS A 302 0.30 -4.09 -20.32
CA LYS A 302 -0.08 -4.82 -21.55
C LYS A 302 0.86 -5.96 -21.95
N SER A 303 2.16 -5.83 -21.65
CA SER A 303 3.17 -6.84 -21.95
C SER A 303 3.16 -8.04 -21.00
N HIS A 304 2.55 -7.87 -19.82
CA HIS A 304 2.52 -8.88 -18.76
C HIS A 304 1.17 -9.58 -18.66
N LEU A 305 0.12 -9.00 -19.23
CA LEU A 305 -1.22 -9.59 -19.29
C LEU A 305 -1.27 -10.72 -20.32
N ASP A 306 -1.69 -11.91 -19.89
CA ASP A 306 -2.03 -13.01 -20.80
C ASP A 306 -3.35 -12.68 -21.53
N PRO A 307 -3.37 -12.58 -22.86
CA PRO A 307 -4.57 -12.16 -23.59
C PRO A 307 -5.75 -13.10 -23.37
N ALA A 308 -5.54 -14.42 -23.43
CA ALA A 308 -6.63 -15.39 -23.32
C ALA A 308 -7.34 -15.30 -21.96
N THR A 309 -6.56 -15.27 -20.87
CA THR A 309 -7.09 -15.14 -19.52
C THR A 309 -7.78 -13.79 -19.33
N THR A 310 -7.12 -12.69 -19.73
CA THR A 310 -7.67 -11.34 -19.56
C THR A 310 -9.00 -11.17 -20.30
N PHE A 311 -9.13 -11.69 -21.52
CA PHE A 311 -10.40 -11.69 -22.25
C PHE A 311 -11.49 -12.47 -21.51
N ASN A 312 -11.18 -13.67 -21.02
CA ASN A 312 -12.15 -14.50 -20.32
C ASN A 312 -12.65 -13.84 -19.03
N LEU A 313 -11.76 -13.21 -18.25
CA LEU A 313 -12.14 -12.50 -17.03
C LEU A 313 -13.09 -11.33 -17.35
N ILE A 314 -12.70 -10.44 -18.27
CA ILE A 314 -13.51 -9.27 -18.64
C ILE A 314 -14.89 -9.70 -19.20
N LEU A 315 -14.93 -10.74 -20.05
CA LEU A 315 -16.18 -11.29 -20.58
C LEU A 315 -17.08 -11.87 -19.48
N SER A 316 -16.51 -12.62 -18.54
CA SER A 316 -17.28 -13.26 -17.47
C SER A 316 -17.94 -12.24 -16.53
N HIS A 317 -17.33 -11.06 -16.37
CA HIS A 317 -17.90 -9.93 -15.64
C HIS A 317 -18.85 -9.05 -16.47
N GLY A 318 -19.08 -9.38 -17.75
CA GLY A 318 -20.03 -8.67 -18.60
C GLY A 318 -19.61 -7.23 -18.93
N ARG A 319 -18.30 -6.98 -19.11
CA ARG A 319 -17.73 -5.64 -19.35
C ARG A 319 -17.18 -5.48 -20.78
N PRO A 320 -18.06 -5.43 -21.80
CA PRO A 320 -17.64 -5.50 -23.19
C PRO A 320 -16.88 -4.25 -23.69
N ASP A 321 -17.15 -3.08 -23.13
CA ASP A 321 -16.47 -1.84 -23.56
C ASP A 321 -14.99 -1.85 -23.14
N GLU A 322 -14.69 -2.39 -21.96
CA GLU A 322 -13.32 -2.63 -21.49
C GLU A 322 -12.63 -3.75 -22.28
N LEU A 323 -13.38 -4.74 -22.75
CA LEU A 323 -12.84 -5.79 -23.62
C LEU A 323 -12.36 -5.19 -24.95
N VAL A 324 -13.16 -4.30 -25.54
CA VAL A 324 -12.79 -3.59 -26.77
C VAL A 324 -11.56 -2.72 -26.56
N PHE A 325 -11.51 -2.01 -25.43
CA PHE A 325 -10.35 -1.21 -25.05
C PHE A 325 -9.09 -2.08 -24.96
N TYR A 326 -9.14 -3.22 -24.28
CA TYR A 326 -8.01 -4.14 -24.18
C TYR A 326 -7.62 -4.76 -25.53
N ALA A 327 -8.60 -5.17 -26.35
CA ALA A 327 -8.34 -5.69 -27.69
C ALA A 327 -7.67 -4.65 -28.61
N THR A 328 -8.06 -3.38 -28.48
CA THR A 328 -7.43 -2.27 -29.22
C THR A 328 -5.98 -2.05 -28.75
N LEU A 329 -5.74 -2.15 -27.45
CA LEU A 329 -4.42 -1.94 -26.83
C LEU A 329 -3.38 -3.00 -27.23
N ILE A 330 -3.81 -4.25 -27.42
CA ILE A 330 -2.96 -5.35 -27.91
C ILE A 330 -3.00 -5.51 -29.43
N GLU A 331 -3.68 -4.61 -30.14
CA GLU A 331 -3.85 -4.62 -31.61
C GLU A 331 -4.55 -5.88 -32.15
N ASP A 332 -5.42 -6.50 -31.35
CA ASP A 332 -6.30 -7.59 -31.80
C ASP A 332 -7.56 -7.02 -32.48
N TYR A 333 -7.36 -6.46 -33.67
CA TYR A 333 -8.42 -5.84 -34.46
C TYR A 333 -9.54 -6.83 -34.83
N GLY A 334 -9.23 -8.12 -34.92
CA GLY A 334 -10.23 -9.15 -35.23
C GLY A 334 -11.34 -9.23 -34.17
N LYS A 335 -10.98 -9.19 -32.88
CA LYS A 335 -11.97 -9.15 -31.79
C LYS A 335 -12.74 -7.83 -31.77
N VAL A 336 -12.07 -6.69 -31.97
CA VAL A 336 -12.73 -5.37 -31.98
C VAL A 336 -13.78 -5.28 -33.10
N ILE A 337 -13.45 -5.77 -34.30
CA ILE A 337 -14.39 -5.76 -35.43
C ILE A 337 -15.56 -6.69 -35.16
N THR A 338 -15.30 -7.90 -34.64
CA THR A 338 -16.36 -8.84 -34.26
C THR A 338 -17.35 -8.17 -33.31
N TYR A 339 -16.83 -7.46 -32.30
CA TYR A 339 -17.66 -6.73 -31.35
C TYR A 339 -18.56 -5.67 -32.00
N HIS A 340 -18.01 -4.78 -32.84
CA HIS A 340 -18.80 -3.75 -33.50
C HIS A 340 -19.82 -4.34 -34.50
N VAL A 341 -19.44 -5.40 -35.22
CA VAL A 341 -20.32 -6.11 -36.15
C VAL A 341 -21.49 -6.76 -35.41
N ASP A 342 -21.24 -7.44 -34.29
CA ASP A 342 -22.27 -8.11 -33.49
C ASP A 342 -23.27 -7.12 -32.87
N ARG A 343 -22.84 -5.88 -32.58
CA ARG A 343 -23.70 -4.79 -32.09
C ARG A 343 -24.41 -4.01 -33.20
N GLY A 344 -24.14 -4.33 -34.47
CA GLY A 344 -24.69 -3.61 -35.62
C GLY A 344 -24.05 -2.24 -35.87
N GLU A 345 -22.94 -1.94 -35.21
CA GLU A 345 -22.15 -0.71 -35.36
C GLU A 345 -21.20 -0.82 -36.57
N TYR A 346 -21.75 -1.17 -37.73
CA TYR A 346 -20.96 -1.43 -38.94
C TYR A 346 -20.10 -0.24 -39.38
N GLY A 347 -20.55 0.99 -39.09
CA GLY A 347 -19.77 2.21 -39.37
C GLY A 347 -18.46 2.26 -38.58
N ALA A 348 -18.51 2.00 -37.26
CA ALA A 348 -17.33 1.98 -36.42
C ALA A 348 -16.35 0.87 -36.82
N ALA A 349 -16.87 -0.29 -37.24
CA ALA A 349 -16.05 -1.38 -37.77
C ALA A 349 -15.30 -0.99 -39.05
N ILE A 350 -15.95 -0.28 -39.98
CA ILE A 350 -15.33 0.21 -41.23
C ILE A 350 -14.29 1.29 -40.94
N GLU A 351 -14.60 2.23 -40.04
CA GLU A 351 -13.65 3.28 -39.62
C GLU A 351 -12.39 2.69 -38.99
N LEU A 352 -12.54 1.67 -38.14
CA LEU A 352 -11.41 0.96 -37.55
C LEU A 352 -10.56 0.29 -38.64
N LEU A 353 -11.19 -0.45 -39.57
CA LEU A 353 -10.50 -1.11 -40.68
C LEU A 353 -9.78 -0.12 -41.62
N ARG A 354 -10.30 1.10 -41.76
CA ARG A 354 -9.71 2.16 -42.56
C ARG A 354 -8.53 2.87 -41.85
N SER A 355 -8.60 3.00 -40.53
CA SER A 355 -7.59 3.72 -39.75
C SER A 355 -6.28 2.95 -39.55
N VAL A 356 -6.32 1.62 -39.68
CA VAL A 356 -5.17 0.73 -39.54
C VAL A 356 -4.53 0.44 -40.90
N GLU A 357 -3.20 0.27 -40.95
CA GLU A 357 -2.49 -0.11 -42.18
C GLU A 357 -3.10 -1.37 -42.81
N THR A 358 -3.44 -1.26 -44.10
CA THR A 358 -4.17 -2.29 -44.87
C THR A 358 -3.47 -3.66 -44.86
N SER A 359 -2.14 -3.71 -44.74
CA SER A 359 -1.38 -4.96 -44.65
C SER A 359 -1.68 -5.78 -43.39
N ASN A 360 -2.02 -5.12 -42.27
CA ASN A 360 -2.26 -5.79 -40.99
C ASN A 360 -3.70 -6.30 -40.89
N VAL A 361 -4.63 -5.74 -41.68
CA VAL A 361 -6.06 -6.03 -41.63
C VAL A 361 -6.62 -6.65 -42.91
N GLU A 362 -5.76 -7.06 -43.84
CA GLU A 362 -6.18 -7.58 -45.16
C GLU A 362 -7.13 -8.78 -45.05
N GLU A 363 -6.80 -9.75 -44.20
CA GLU A 363 -7.66 -10.93 -43.95
C GLU A 363 -8.97 -10.55 -43.24
N LEU A 364 -8.97 -9.51 -42.43
CA LEU A 364 -10.17 -9.01 -41.75
C LEU A 364 -11.12 -8.34 -42.75
N TRP A 365 -10.58 -7.59 -43.71
CA TRP A 365 -11.36 -7.08 -44.83
C TRP A 365 -12.09 -8.21 -45.54
N TYR A 366 -11.41 -9.28 -45.95
CA TYR A 366 -12.08 -10.39 -46.65
C TYR A 366 -13.11 -11.12 -45.78
N LYS A 367 -12.81 -11.33 -44.48
CA LYS A 367 -13.69 -12.04 -43.56
C LYS A 367 -15.02 -11.31 -43.30
N TYR A 368 -14.96 -9.99 -43.06
CA TYR A 368 -16.14 -9.20 -42.68
C TYR A 368 -16.81 -8.49 -43.87
N SER A 369 -16.16 -8.40 -45.04
CA SER A 369 -16.70 -7.81 -46.27
C SER A 369 -18.10 -8.31 -46.66
N PRO A 370 -18.43 -9.61 -46.60
CA PRO A 370 -19.77 -10.10 -46.94
C PRO A 370 -20.87 -9.51 -46.07
N GLU A 371 -20.59 -9.25 -44.79
CA GLU A 371 -21.55 -8.69 -43.85
C GLU A 371 -21.62 -7.16 -43.97
N LEU A 372 -20.45 -6.50 -44.00
CA LEU A 372 -20.37 -5.04 -44.06
C LEU A 372 -21.01 -4.45 -45.32
N ILE A 373 -20.83 -5.11 -46.48
CA ILE A 373 -21.39 -4.61 -47.75
C ILE A 373 -22.92 -4.70 -47.81
N ILE A 374 -23.53 -5.63 -47.06
CA ILE A 374 -24.99 -5.76 -46.99
C ILE A 374 -25.59 -4.55 -46.28
N HIS A 375 -24.98 -4.12 -45.18
CA HIS A 375 -25.50 -3.03 -44.35
C HIS A 375 -25.05 -1.64 -44.80
N LYS A 376 -23.79 -1.47 -45.23
CA LYS A 376 -23.19 -0.18 -45.60
C LYS A 376 -22.39 -0.23 -46.91
N PRO A 377 -23.04 -0.49 -48.06
CA PRO A 377 -22.36 -0.71 -49.34
C PRO A 377 -21.53 0.47 -49.83
N LYS A 378 -21.97 1.72 -49.58
CA LYS A 378 -21.25 2.92 -50.03
C LYS A 378 -19.95 3.13 -49.26
N GLU A 379 -20.03 3.12 -47.93
CA GLU A 379 -18.88 3.34 -47.04
C GLU A 379 -17.83 2.24 -47.20
N VAL A 380 -18.25 0.98 -47.36
CA VAL A 380 -17.34 -0.15 -47.62
C VAL A 380 -16.64 -0.02 -48.96
N TYR A 381 -17.35 0.39 -50.02
CA TYR A 381 -16.77 0.55 -51.34
C TYR A 381 -15.74 1.69 -51.39
N GLU A 382 -16.05 2.82 -50.74
CA GLU A 382 -15.11 3.94 -50.58
C GLU A 382 -13.86 3.49 -49.82
N ALA A 383 -14.02 2.75 -48.72
CA ALA A 383 -12.89 2.20 -47.97
C ALA A 383 -12.04 1.21 -48.78
N TRP A 384 -12.65 0.37 -49.64
CA TRP A 384 -11.90 -0.51 -50.54
C TRP A 384 -11.10 0.25 -51.61
N LEU A 385 -11.61 1.37 -52.11
CA LEU A 385 -10.91 2.21 -53.07
C LEU A 385 -9.66 2.86 -52.46
N GLU A 386 -9.73 3.22 -51.17
CA GLU A 386 -8.61 3.77 -50.41
C GLU A 386 -7.55 2.71 -50.04
N ALA A 387 -7.99 1.45 -49.90
CA ALA A 387 -7.16 0.32 -49.51
C ALA A 387 -6.40 -0.33 -50.70
N ALA A 388 -5.30 0.30 -51.11
CA ALA A 388 -4.54 -0.06 -52.32
C ALA A 388 -3.96 -1.50 -52.39
N THR A 389 -3.83 -2.20 -51.25
CA THR A 389 -3.25 -3.55 -51.19
C THR A 389 -4.29 -4.68 -51.28
N LEU A 390 -5.60 -4.38 -51.25
CA LEU A 390 -6.64 -5.40 -51.31
C LEU A 390 -6.72 -6.04 -52.71
N ASN A 391 -6.88 -7.36 -52.75
CA ASN A 391 -7.08 -8.12 -53.97
C ASN A 391 -8.57 -8.07 -54.40
N PRO A 392 -8.90 -7.40 -55.52
CA PRO A 392 -10.28 -7.26 -55.96
C PRO A 392 -10.99 -8.59 -56.19
N THR A 393 -10.26 -9.64 -56.58
CA THR A 393 -10.85 -10.95 -56.90
C THR A 393 -11.42 -11.67 -55.67
N ARG A 394 -10.83 -11.46 -54.49
CA ARG A 394 -11.32 -12.02 -53.21
C ARG A 394 -12.55 -11.27 -52.67
N LEU A 395 -12.84 -10.08 -53.18
CA LEU A 395 -14.01 -9.27 -52.81
C LEU A 395 -15.23 -9.55 -53.70
N ILE A 396 -15.03 -10.15 -54.89
CA ILE A 396 -16.10 -10.51 -55.83
C ILE A 396 -17.21 -11.34 -55.15
N PRO A 397 -16.93 -12.39 -54.36
CA PRO A 397 -17.98 -13.18 -53.71
C PRO A 397 -18.91 -12.34 -52.83
N SER A 398 -18.35 -11.37 -52.11
CA SER A 398 -19.09 -10.43 -51.24
C SER A 398 -20.00 -9.51 -52.06
N ILE A 399 -19.48 -8.97 -53.18
CA ILE A 399 -20.24 -8.12 -54.11
C ILE A 399 -21.37 -8.90 -54.78
N VAL A 400 -21.08 -10.12 -55.24
CA VAL A 400 -22.07 -10.99 -55.88
C VAL A 400 -23.21 -11.31 -54.91
N ARG A 401 -22.91 -11.59 -53.64
CA ARG A 401 -23.92 -11.80 -52.60
C ARG A 401 -24.80 -10.57 -52.39
N HIS A 402 -24.21 -9.37 -52.32
CA HIS A 402 -24.95 -8.12 -52.20
C HIS A 402 -25.90 -7.88 -53.39
N VAL A 403 -25.42 -8.12 -54.61
CA VAL A 403 -26.22 -7.95 -55.83
C VAL A 403 -27.39 -8.93 -55.88
N HIS A 404 -27.20 -10.19 -55.51
CA HIS A 404 -28.28 -11.19 -55.47
C HIS A 404 -29.33 -10.88 -54.40
N GLN A 405 -28.94 -10.44 -53.21
CA GLN A 405 -29.90 -10.03 -52.17
C GLN A 405 -30.71 -8.79 -52.57
N LYS A 406 -30.07 -7.84 -53.27
CA LYS A 406 -30.77 -6.66 -53.79
C LYS A 406 -31.72 -7.01 -54.95
N SER A 407 -31.38 -8.00 -55.77
CA SER A 407 -32.28 -8.50 -56.83
C SER A 407 -33.46 -9.29 -56.27
N ASP A 408 -33.27 -10.06 -55.19
CA ASP A 408 -34.36 -10.80 -54.53
C ASP A 408 -35.31 -9.86 -53.77
N ALA A 409 -34.79 -8.85 -53.07
CA ALA A 409 -35.61 -7.79 -52.45
C ALA A 409 -36.36 -6.93 -53.49
N GLY A 410 -35.73 -6.68 -54.65
CA GLY A 410 -36.38 -6.05 -55.80
C GLY A 410 -37.49 -6.91 -56.39
N ALA A 411 -37.28 -8.23 -56.49
CA ALA A 411 -38.26 -9.19 -57.00
C ALA A 411 -39.47 -9.39 -56.04
N GLU A 412 -39.27 -9.36 -54.72
CA GLU A 412 -40.38 -9.41 -53.74
C GLU A 412 -41.22 -8.11 -53.74
N SER A 413 -40.58 -6.95 -53.89
CA SER A 413 -41.28 -5.65 -54.03
C SER A 413 -42.09 -5.55 -55.33
N ALA A 414 -41.57 -6.14 -56.43
CA ALA A 414 -42.27 -6.23 -57.71
C ALA A 414 -43.42 -7.25 -57.69
N SER A 415 -43.21 -8.43 -57.10
CA SER A 415 -44.25 -9.47 -56.91
C SER A 415 -45.47 -8.97 -56.11
N THR A 416 -45.24 -8.10 -55.12
CA THR A 416 -46.34 -7.55 -54.29
C THR A 416 -47.16 -6.49 -55.03
N THR A 417 -46.56 -5.80 -56.02
CA THR A 417 -47.26 -4.82 -56.86
C THR A 417 -48.04 -5.49 -57.99
N THR A 418 -47.56 -6.61 -58.54
CA THR A 418 -48.22 -7.32 -59.65
C THR A 418 -49.41 -8.19 -59.20
N LYS A 419 -49.56 -8.50 -57.90
CA LYS A 419 -50.72 -9.25 -57.38
C LYS A 419 -51.95 -8.40 -57.00
N LYS A 420 -51.90 -7.07 -57.16
CA LYS A 420 -53.04 -6.17 -56.83
C LYS A 420 -53.95 -5.78 -58.00
N SER A 421 -53.67 -6.21 -59.23
CA SER A 421 -54.57 -6.00 -60.38
C SER A 421 -55.04 -7.34 -60.93
N LEU A 422 -56.06 -7.92 -60.30
CA LEU A 422 -57.09 -8.79 -60.89
C LEU A 422 -57.93 -9.42 -59.76
N ARG A 423 -58.97 -8.69 -59.32
CA ARG A 423 -60.21 -9.28 -58.78
C ARG A 423 -61.33 -8.23 -58.83
N PHE A 424 -62.11 -8.28 -59.91
CA PHE A 424 -63.46 -7.76 -59.98
C PHE A 424 -64.42 -8.80 -59.38
N GLY A 425 -65.43 -8.35 -58.62
CA GLY A 425 -66.66 -9.14 -58.44
C GLY A 425 -67.31 -9.09 -57.05
N TYR A 426 -68.18 -8.09 -56.87
CA TYR A 426 -69.46 -8.10 -56.13
C TYR A 426 -69.52 -8.40 -54.62
N GLY A 427 -70.19 -7.48 -53.90
CA GLY A 427 -71.24 -7.87 -52.97
C GLY A 427 -71.24 -7.22 -51.59
N HIS A 428 -72.00 -6.13 -51.48
CA HIS A 428 -72.77 -5.67 -50.31
C HIS A 428 -72.11 -5.14 -49.01
N SER A 429 -72.54 -3.92 -48.71
CA SER A 429 -72.64 -3.21 -47.44
C SER A 429 -73.07 -4.05 -46.23
N VAL A 430 -72.64 -3.70 -45.02
CA VAL A 430 -73.38 -2.86 -44.03
C VAL A 430 -72.47 -2.66 -42.79
N SER A 431 -72.77 -1.56 -42.10
CA SER A 431 -72.19 -0.81 -40.99
C SER A 431 -72.20 -1.44 -39.58
N GLU A 432 -71.67 -0.64 -38.63
CA GLU A 432 -71.82 -0.64 -37.14
C GLU A 432 -70.75 -1.41 -36.36
N VAL A 433 -69.86 -0.79 -35.55
CA VAL A 433 -70.00 0.12 -34.38
C VAL A 433 -70.50 -0.58 -33.11
N CYS A 434 -69.68 -0.42 -32.06
CA CYS A 434 -69.95 -0.39 -30.62
C CYS A 434 -69.45 -1.54 -29.70
N HIS A 435 -68.65 -1.06 -28.75
CA HIS A 435 -68.24 -1.56 -27.43
C HIS A 435 -69.27 -2.37 -26.62
N GLN A 436 -68.78 -3.34 -25.83
CA GLN A 436 -68.72 -3.36 -24.36
C GLN A 436 -68.33 -4.79 -23.89
N ALA A 437 -67.21 -4.95 -23.17
CA ALA A 437 -67.11 -5.02 -21.70
C ALA A 437 -67.79 -6.25 -21.07
N GLY A 438 -66.99 -7.13 -20.45
CA GLY A 438 -67.48 -8.26 -19.65
C GLY A 438 -66.40 -9.28 -19.25
N GLN A 439 -65.57 -8.94 -18.25
CA GLN A 439 -65.04 -9.92 -17.27
C GLN A 439 -66.17 -10.26 -16.25
N PRO A 440 -66.09 -11.25 -15.32
CA PRO A 440 -64.91 -11.95 -14.77
C PRO A 440 -65.10 -13.47 -14.44
N ARG A 441 -64.14 -14.03 -13.69
CA ARG A 441 -64.09 -15.29 -12.87
C ARG A 441 -63.20 -16.40 -13.47
N SER A 442 -62.00 -16.60 -12.92
CA SER A 442 -61.60 -17.32 -11.69
C SER A 442 -61.67 -18.84 -11.86
N ASP A 443 -60.52 -19.51 -11.74
CA ASP A 443 -60.33 -20.71 -10.92
C ASP A 443 -58.86 -21.17 -10.96
N ASP A 444 -58.23 -21.15 -9.78
CA ASP A 444 -57.03 -21.92 -9.40
C ASP A 444 -57.40 -23.41 -9.21
N PRO A 445 -56.44 -24.36 -9.30
CA PRO A 445 -56.00 -24.98 -8.04
C PRO A 445 -54.53 -25.41 -7.96
N GLN A 446 -53.93 -25.04 -6.82
CA GLN A 446 -53.12 -25.82 -5.84
C GLN A 446 -52.14 -26.95 -6.21
N LEU A 447 -50.95 -26.77 -5.61
CA LEU A 447 -49.86 -27.65 -5.15
C LEU A 447 -50.19 -29.09 -4.67
N PRO A 448 -49.14 -29.92 -4.50
CA PRO A 448 -48.88 -30.42 -3.14
C PRO A 448 -47.41 -30.37 -2.66
N VAL A 449 -47.31 -30.35 -1.33
CA VAL A 449 -46.16 -30.36 -0.41
C VAL A 449 -45.67 -31.79 -0.13
N ILE A 450 -44.36 -32.03 0.05
CA ILE A 450 -43.82 -33.12 0.90
C ILE A 450 -42.55 -32.65 1.65
N SER A 451 -42.44 -33.11 2.89
CA SER A 451 -41.58 -32.68 4.01
C SER A 451 -40.35 -33.59 4.27
N ALA A 452 -39.46 -33.06 5.13
CA ALA A 452 -38.19 -33.50 5.74
C ALA A 452 -38.03 -34.91 6.37
N GLY A 453 -36.75 -35.25 6.64
CA GLY A 453 -36.25 -36.21 7.66
C GLY A 453 -34.72 -36.40 7.56
N GLN A 454 -33.89 -35.74 8.38
CA GLN A 454 -33.31 -36.15 9.69
C GLN A 454 -32.04 -37.03 9.63
N ALA A 455 -30.99 -36.55 10.29
CA ALA A 455 -29.68 -37.18 10.53
C ALA A 455 -29.67 -37.99 11.84
N PRO A 456 -28.71 -38.92 12.01
CA PRO A 456 -28.25 -39.37 13.33
C PRO A 456 -27.14 -38.49 13.92
#